data_AF-A0A3C1HH32-F1
#
_entry.id   AF-A0A3C1HH32-F1
#
_cell.length_a   1.000
_cell.length_b   1.000
_cell.length_c   1.000
_cell.angle_alpha   90.00
_cell.angle_beta   90.00
_cell.angle_gamma   90.00
#
_symmetry.space_group_name_H-M   'P 1'
#
loop_
_entity.id
_entity.type
_entity.pdbx_description
1 polymer ?
#
loop_
_entity_poly.entity_id
_entity_poly.type
_entity_poly.pdbx_seq_one_letter_code
_entity_poly.pdbx_strand_id
1 'polypeptide(L)'
;MFHLIDQLRMAEVTRFVSDNPRVDLEPFGLQAPALELSLGIDTNDLFTVQFGGSPTNDTSQVYARLAEHSNVVLVARTLLDGLQLSHTDLRDTRLLTFNPAAVDSIEVRGAESFSLRREAAGSWTVQPGGATADAELMRDLLGTFHELRIAEFASDIVTDFSPYGLVKPDYQWILRGTVTNAVTGVTNDVLAQLDLGNVAGDKVNVRSARELSVYRIRLGDAQKLPDESWKLRDRRVWSFETNEVLRLTIEQSGRKVQLRRPADGNWTWTGGVVKPVEAFSTEETLHRLGQLKAAVWTARGVTNRAGLGFTEDGHKITLELSRGGKPETLTLEFGDKAPSHYPYASTLIEGTPWFFEFPLELYFRVLRDLTIVRPQGF
;
A
#
# COMPACT_ATOMS: atom_id res chain seq x y z
N MET A 1 -22.92 4.14 -7.17
CA MET A 1 -23.80 4.32 -8.35
C MET A 1 -24.54 3.03 -8.75
N PHE A 2 -23.87 1.93 -9.12
CA PHE A 2 -24.57 0.69 -9.56
C PHE A 2 -25.60 0.14 -8.57
N HIS A 3 -25.28 0.14 -7.27
CA HIS A 3 -26.21 -0.32 -6.22
C HIS A 3 -27.53 0.48 -6.15
N LEU A 4 -27.49 1.77 -6.50
CA LEU A 4 -28.65 2.67 -6.46
C LEU A 4 -29.66 2.32 -7.57
N ILE A 5 -29.13 2.04 -8.77
CA ILE A 5 -29.93 1.64 -9.93
C ILE A 5 -30.58 0.27 -9.66
N ASP A 6 -29.85 -0.65 -9.03
CA ASP A 6 -30.41 -1.94 -8.62
C ASP A 6 -31.52 -1.80 -7.58
N GLN A 7 -31.38 -0.91 -6.58
CA GLN A 7 -32.43 -0.64 -5.60
C GLN A 7 -33.72 -0.11 -6.25
N LEU A 8 -33.60 0.81 -7.23
CA LEU A 8 -34.75 1.30 -8.00
C LEU A 8 -35.37 0.20 -8.87
N ARG A 9 -34.55 -0.67 -9.45
CA ARG A 9 -35.04 -1.80 -10.26
C ARG A 9 -35.79 -2.84 -9.43
N MET A 10 -35.36 -3.04 -8.18
CA MET A 10 -35.99 -3.97 -7.23
C MET A 10 -37.15 -3.33 -6.45
N ALA A 11 -37.41 -2.04 -6.65
CA ALA A 11 -38.49 -1.35 -5.97
C ALA A 11 -39.85 -1.92 -6.40
N GLU A 12 -40.64 -2.34 -5.42
CA GLU A 12 -41.99 -2.84 -5.66
C GLU A 12 -43.04 -1.83 -5.15
N VAL A 13 -44.11 -1.69 -5.92
CA VAL A 13 -45.30 -0.98 -5.48
C VAL A 13 -45.98 -1.81 -4.39
N THR A 14 -46.09 -1.24 -3.19
CA THR A 14 -46.79 -1.88 -2.08
C THR A 14 -48.29 -1.69 -2.17
N ARG A 15 -48.73 -0.53 -2.69
CA ARG A 15 -50.16 -0.22 -2.87
C ARG A 15 -50.38 0.84 -3.94
N PHE A 16 -51.44 0.68 -4.75
CA PHE A 16 -51.94 1.75 -5.62
C PHE A 16 -52.88 2.66 -4.83
N VAL A 17 -52.66 3.98 -4.90
CA VAL A 17 -53.42 4.99 -4.13
C VAL A 17 -54.45 5.68 -5.02
N SER A 18 -54.04 6.11 -6.21
CA SER A 18 -54.89 6.78 -7.19
C SER A 18 -54.39 6.50 -8.60
N ASP A 19 -55.30 6.28 -9.54
CA ASP A 19 -55.04 6.22 -10.99
C ASP A 19 -55.63 7.44 -11.74
N ASN A 20 -56.35 8.32 -11.02
CA ASN A 20 -57.03 9.49 -11.59
C ASN A 20 -56.01 10.50 -12.19
N PRO A 21 -56.08 10.82 -13.49
CA PRO A 21 -55.24 11.82 -14.17
C PRO A 21 -55.31 13.24 -13.62
N ARG A 22 -56.35 13.56 -12.84
CA ARG A 22 -56.58 14.89 -12.25
C ARG A 22 -56.51 14.84 -10.72
N VAL A 23 -55.84 13.83 -10.15
CA VAL A 23 -55.67 13.75 -8.71
C VAL A 23 -54.87 14.96 -8.21
N ASP A 24 -55.32 15.55 -7.11
CA ASP A 24 -54.57 16.58 -6.43
C ASP A 24 -53.29 15.98 -5.83
N LEU A 25 -52.13 16.54 -6.18
CA LEU A 25 -50.82 16.04 -5.75
C LEU A 25 -50.35 16.66 -4.44
N GLU A 26 -50.98 17.75 -3.99
CA GLU A 26 -50.64 18.43 -2.75
C GLU A 26 -50.76 17.52 -1.51
N PRO A 27 -51.86 16.74 -1.32
CA PRO A 27 -52.03 15.87 -0.15
C PRO A 27 -51.00 14.74 -0.05
N PHE A 28 -50.34 14.41 -1.16
CA PHE A 28 -49.30 13.38 -1.22
C PHE A 28 -47.89 13.96 -1.10
N GLY A 29 -47.75 15.29 -1.07
CA GLY A 29 -46.45 15.97 -1.15
C GLY A 29 -45.77 15.78 -2.51
N LEU A 30 -46.53 15.56 -3.58
CA LEU A 30 -46.01 15.33 -4.94
C LEU A 30 -46.10 16.58 -5.83
N GLN A 31 -46.73 17.67 -5.35
CA GLN A 31 -46.66 18.98 -6.01
C GLN A 31 -45.28 19.64 -5.85
N ALA A 32 -44.65 19.44 -4.68
CA ALA A 32 -43.26 19.78 -4.39
C ALA A 32 -42.60 18.52 -3.81
N PRO A 33 -42.12 17.60 -4.68
CA PRO A 33 -41.63 16.31 -4.24
C PRO A 33 -40.42 16.44 -3.31
N ALA A 34 -40.33 15.55 -2.33
CA ALA A 34 -39.19 15.44 -1.42
C ALA A 34 -37.91 15.00 -2.14
N LEU A 35 -38.05 14.22 -3.22
CA LEU A 35 -36.98 13.85 -4.12
C LEU A 35 -37.55 13.63 -5.52
N GLU A 36 -36.86 14.14 -6.53
CA GLU A 36 -37.10 13.84 -7.94
C GLU A 36 -35.82 13.24 -8.53
N LEU A 37 -35.96 12.08 -9.18
CA LEU A 37 -34.85 11.37 -9.80
C LEU A 37 -35.18 11.08 -11.27
N SER A 38 -34.44 11.72 -12.17
CA SER A 38 -34.49 11.46 -13.61
C SER A 38 -33.38 10.50 -14.01
N LEU A 39 -33.73 9.46 -14.76
CA LEU A 39 -32.79 8.49 -15.32
C LEU A 39 -32.82 8.62 -16.83
N GLY A 40 -31.66 8.90 -17.43
CA GLY A 40 -31.53 9.19 -18.85
C GLY A 40 -30.34 8.53 -19.51
N ILE A 41 -30.34 8.51 -20.84
CA ILE A 41 -29.18 8.21 -21.68
C ILE A 41 -28.86 9.48 -22.47
N ASP A 42 -27.60 9.90 -22.41
CA ASP A 42 -27.12 11.16 -22.98
C ASP A 42 -27.94 12.36 -22.48
N THR A 43 -28.66 13.05 -23.36
CA THR A 43 -29.50 14.21 -23.03
C THR A 43 -30.98 13.87 -22.89
N ASN A 44 -31.35 12.59 -23.00
CA ASN A 44 -32.75 12.15 -22.98
C ASN A 44 -33.07 11.47 -21.66
N ASP A 45 -33.93 12.11 -20.87
CA ASP A 45 -34.57 11.47 -19.73
C ASP A 45 -35.51 10.36 -20.23
N LEU A 46 -35.32 9.15 -19.72
CA LEU A 46 -36.14 7.99 -20.06
C LEU A 46 -37.35 7.89 -19.12
N PHE A 47 -37.14 8.15 -17.83
CA PHE A 47 -38.20 8.20 -16.83
C PHE A 47 -37.77 9.00 -15.62
N THR A 48 -38.74 9.66 -15.00
CA THR A 48 -38.56 10.47 -13.79
C THR A 48 -39.42 9.92 -12.68
N VAL A 49 -38.81 9.58 -11.54
CA VAL A 49 -39.53 9.13 -10.34
C VAL A 49 -39.60 10.29 -9.35
N GLN A 50 -40.81 10.61 -8.88
CA GLN A 50 -41.05 11.60 -7.85
C GLN A 50 -41.48 10.91 -6.56
N PHE A 51 -40.88 11.31 -5.44
CA PHE A 51 -41.21 10.85 -4.08
C PHE A 51 -41.78 12.01 -3.27
N GLY A 52 -42.90 11.78 -2.61
CA GLY A 52 -43.61 12.78 -1.80
C GLY A 52 -43.49 12.53 -0.30
N GLY A 53 -44.58 12.79 0.42
CA GLY A 53 -44.68 12.57 1.86
C GLY A 53 -45.02 11.12 2.25
N SER A 54 -45.04 10.84 3.56
CA SER A 54 -45.60 9.59 4.09
C SER A 54 -47.10 9.73 4.37
N PRO A 55 -47.87 8.64 4.22
CA PRO A 55 -49.19 8.52 4.82
C PRO A 55 -49.14 8.78 6.34
N THR A 56 -50.15 9.45 6.89
CA THR A 56 -50.23 9.75 8.33
C THR A 56 -50.42 8.51 9.20
N ASN A 57 -50.96 7.43 8.62
CA ASN A 57 -51.21 6.16 9.30
C ASN A 57 -50.09 5.12 9.09
N ASP A 58 -49.12 5.38 8.22
CA ASP A 58 -48.00 4.47 7.95
C ASP A 58 -46.77 5.24 7.46
N THR A 59 -45.87 5.55 8.39
CA THR A 59 -44.63 6.26 8.10
C THR A 59 -43.56 5.39 7.44
N SER A 60 -43.76 4.06 7.36
CA SER A 60 -42.84 3.14 6.67
C SER A 60 -42.99 3.19 5.14
N GLN A 61 -44.03 3.86 4.65
CA GLN A 61 -44.33 4.02 3.23
C GLN A 61 -44.17 5.48 2.81
N VAL A 62 -43.91 5.71 1.53
CA VAL A 62 -43.87 7.03 0.92
C VAL A 62 -44.71 7.03 -0.35
N TYR A 63 -45.40 8.13 -0.63
CA TYR A 63 -46.06 8.32 -1.91
C TYR A 63 -45.01 8.48 -3.00
N ALA A 64 -45.18 7.79 -4.12
CA ALA A 64 -44.34 7.93 -5.29
C ALA A 64 -45.18 7.95 -6.57
N ARG A 65 -44.63 8.53 -7.63
CA ARG A 65 -45.16 8.40 -8.98
C ARG A 65 -44.06 8.46 -10.03
N LEU A 66 -44.32 7.91 -11.19
CA LEU A 66 -43.58 8.26 -12.41
C LEU A 66 -44.14 9.57 -12.94
N ALA A 67 -43.30 10.55 -13.27
CA ALA A 67 -43.75 11.87 -13.70
C ALA A 67 -44.57 11.79 -15.00
N GLU A 68 -44.23 10.82 -15.84
CA GLU A 68 -44.85 10.49 -17.12
C GLU A 68 -46.21 9.81 -16.98
N HIS A 69 -46.56 9.36 -15.77
CA HIS A 69 -47.83 8.69 -15.47
C HIS A 69 -48.65 9.46 -14.42
N SER A 70 -49.96 9.23 -14.39
CA SER A 70 -50.87 9.86 -13.43
C SER A 70 -51.05 9.09 -12.12
N ASN A 71 -50.53 7.88 -12.02
CA ASN A 71 -50.79 7.02 -10.87
C ASN A 71 -49.93 7.44 -9.67
N VAL A 72 -50.57 7.53 -8.51
CA VAL A 72 -49.91 7.67 -7.21
C VAL A 72 -49.89 6.30 -6.56
N VAL A 73 -48.71 5.87 -6.13
CA VAL A 73 -48.47 4.58 -5.48
C VAL A 73 -47.80 4.79 -4.12
N LEU A 74 -47.83 3.76 -3.29
CA LEU A 74 -46.96 3.63 -2.12
C LEU A 74 -45.80 2.69 -2.45
N VAL A 75 -44.63 3.07 -1.96
CA VAL A 75 -43.41 2.27 -1.96
C VAL A 75 -42.78 2.36 -0.57
N ALA A 76 -41.90 1.42 -0.24
CA ALA A 76 -41.17 1.43 1.03
C ALA A 76 -40.35 2.72 1.18
N ARG A 77 -40.45 3.40 2.32
CA ARG A 77 -39.69 4.62 2.64
C ARG A 77 -38.18 4.40 2.57
N THR A 78 -37.70 3.20 2.86
CA THR A 78 -36.29 2.82 2.75
C THR A 78 -35.71 3.05 1.35
N LEU A 79 -36.55 3.03 0.30
CA LEU A 79 -36.14 3.39 -1.05
C LEU A 79 -35.80 4.88 -1.14
N LEU A 80 -36.68 5.77 -0.65
CA LEU A 80 -36.41 7.21 -0.60
C LEU A 80 -35.16 7.49 0.25
N ASP A 81 -35.06 6.90 1.44
CA ASP A 81 -33.95 7.14 2.35
C ASP A 81 -32.59 6.72 1.71
N GLY A 82 -32.58 5.62 0.95
CA GLY A 82 -31.39 5.17 0.22
C GLY A 82 -31.01 6.06 -0.98
N LEU A 83 -31.97 6.81 -1.52
CA LEU A 83 -31.78 7.73 -2.65
C LEU A 83 -31.43 9.16 -2.22
N GLN A 84 -31.61 9.50 -0.94
CA GLN A 84 -31.21 10.79 -0.36
C GLN A 84 -29.69 10.88 -0.17
N LEU A 85 -28.98 10.89 -1.28
CA LEU A 85 -27.52 11.03 -1.33
C LEU A 85 -27.15 12.51 -1.43
N SER A 86 -26.07 12.91 -0.76
CA SER A 86 -25.48 14.22 -1.02
C SER A 86 -24.79 14.22 -2.38
N HIS A 87 -24.63 15.41 -2.98
CA HIS A 87 -23.85 15.53 -4.22
C HIS A 87 -22.43 14.95 -4.05
N THR A 88 -21.87 15.00 -2.84
CA THR A 88 -20.54 14.49 -2.50
C THR A 88 -20.47 12.95 -2.59
N ASP A 89 -21.54 12.25 -2.19
CA ASP A 89 -21.61 10.77 -2.23
C ASP A 89 -21.65 10.23 -3.67
N LEU A 90 -22.05 11.07 -4.62
CA LEU A 90 -22.12 10.74 -6.04
C LEU A 90 -20.79 11.02 -6.78
N ARG A 91 -19.84 11.71 -6.15
CA ARG A 91 -18.56 12.07 -6.79
C ARG A 91 -17.66 10.85 -6.94
N ASP A 92 -16.89 10.81 -8.02
CA ASP A 92 -15.80 9.86 -8.15
C ASP A 92 -14.78 10.12 -7.05
N THR A 93 -14.53 9.11 -6.23
CA THR A 93 -13.59 9.19 -5.10
C THR A 93 -12.19 8.73 -5.51
N ARG A 94 -11.96 8.29 -6.75
CA ARG A 94 -10.61 8.00 -7.25
C ARG A 94 -9.82 9.29 -7.31
N LEU A 95 -8.68 9.34 -6.61
CA LEU A 95 -7.85 10.55 -6.58
C LEU A 95 -7.06 10.72 -7.88
N LEU A 96 -6.57 9.62 -8.45
CA LEU A 96 -5.75 9.62 -9.67
C LEU A 96 -6.33 8.63 -10.68
N THR A 97 -6.37 9.04 -11.95
CA THR A 97 -6.79 8.17 -13.06
C THR A 97 -5.68 8.08 -14.09
N PHE A 98 -5.02 6.92 -14.15
CA PHE A 98 -3.96 6.62 -15.12
C PHE A 98 -3.86 5.09 -15.32
N ASN A 99 -3.17 4.67 -16.39
CA ASN A 99 -2.84 3.26 -16.61
C ASN A 99 -1.46 2.95 -15.98
N PRO A 100 -1.38 2.11 -14.92
CA PRO A 100 -0.10 1.76 -14.29
C PRO A 100 0.93 1.15 -15.24
N ALA A 101 0.50 0.41 -16.26
CA ALA A 101 1.39 -0.20 -17.24
C ALA A 101 2.03 0.82 -18.20
N ALA A 102 1.43 2.01 -18.34
CA ALA A 102 1.96 3.08 -19.18
C ALA A 102 3.04 3.92 -18.48
N VAL A 103 3.23 3.75 -17.16
CA VAL A 103 4.21 4.51 -16.38
C VAL A 103 5.62 3.96 -16.63
N ASP A 104 6.51 4.84 -17.09
CA ASP A 104 7.93 4.55 -17.35
C ASP A 104 8.88 5.38 -16.47
N SER A 105 8.37 6.41 -15.79
CA SER A 105 9.17 7.26 -14.92
C SER A 105 8.33 7.80 -13.77
N ILE A 106 8.93 7.89 -12.58
CA ILE A 106 8.33 8.52 -11.41
C ILE A 106 9.37 9.49 -10.84
N GLU A 107 8.99 10.75 -10.70
CA GLU A 107 9.80 11.77 -10.04
C GLU A 107 9.20 12.09 -8.68
N VAL A 108 10.05 12.08 -7.66
CA VAL A 108 9.67 12.37 -6.27
C VAL A 108 10.46 13.57 -5.80
N ARG A 109 9.74 14.56 -5.29
CA ARG A 109 10.32 15.76 -4.68
C ARG A 109 9.81 15.86 -3.26
N GLY A 110 10.70 16.03 -2.31
CA GLY A 110 10.38 16.14 -0.89
C GLY A 110 11.64 16.41 -0.09
N ALA A 111 11.73 15.87 1.13
CA ALA A 111 12.94 15.94 1.93
C ALA A 111 14.16 15.30 1.21
N GLU A 112 13.96 14.11 0.63
CA GLU A 112 14.84 13.52 -0.38
C GLU A 112 14.16 13.64 -1.75
N SER A 113 14.90 14.09 -2.76
CA SER A 113 14.42 14.05 -4.16
C SER A 113 15.09 12.90 -4.89
N PHE A 114 14.29 12.07 -5.56
CA PHE A 114 14.75 10.89 -6.26
C PHE A 114 13.86 10.59 -7.46
N SER A 115 14.29 9.68 -8.33
CA SER A 115 13.48 9.21 -9.45
C SER A 115 13.58 7.70 -9.65
N LEU A 116 12.53 7.15 -10.25
CA LEU A 116 12.44 5.75 -10.63
C LEU A 116 12.26 5.71 -12.13
N ARG A 117 13.08 4.91 -12.83
CA ARG A 117 12.99 4.77 -14.29
C ARG A 117 12.81 3.31 -14.67
N ARG A 118 11.84 3.04 -15.54
CA ARG A 118 11.65 1.73 -16.14
C ARG A 118 12.63 1.59 -17.30
N GLU A 119 13.45 0.54 -17.24
CA GLU A 119 14.39 0.17 -18.29
C GLU A 119 13.68 -0.60 -19.41
N ALA A 120 14.33 -0.71 -20.57
CA ALA A 120 13.78 -1.44 -21.73
C ALA A 120 13.45 -2.91 -21.43
N ALA A 121 14.20 -3.55 -20.52
CA ALA A 121 13.96 -4.91 -20.05
C ALA A 121 12.79 -5.03 -19.04
N GLY A 122 12.16 -3.91 -18.66
CA GLY A 122 11.03 -3.85 -17.75
C GLY A 122 11.39 -3.71 -16.26
N SER A 123 12.67 -3.86 -15.89
CA SER A 123 13.18 -3.59 -14.55
C SER A 123 13.16 -2.09 -14.23
N TRP A 124 13.06 -1.75 -12.95
CA TRP A 124 13.12 -0.36 -12.49
C TRP A 124 14.49 -0.05 -11.88
N THR A 125 14.98 1.18 -12.08
CA THR A 125 16.18 1.71 -11.45
C THR A 125 15.85 2.93 -10.60
N VAL A 126 16.53 3.05 -9.47
CA VAL A 126 16.41 4.17 -8.51
C VAL A 126 17.56 5.14 -8.73
N GLN A 127 17.25 6.43 -8.81
CA GLN A 127 18.23 7.52 -8.93
C GLN A 127 18.07 8.53 -7.78
N PRO A 128 19.16 9.05 -7.22
CA PRO A 128 20.55 8.82 -7.60
C PRO A 128 21.07 7.43 -7.18
N GLY A 129 22.11 6.95 -7.87
CA GLY A 129 22.83 5.72 -7.51
C GLY A 129 22.61 4.54 -8.46
N GLY A 130 21.56 4.56 -9.29
CA GLY A 130 21.32 3.56 -10.33
C GLY A 130 21.08 2.14 -9.83
N ALA A 131 20.69 1.98 -8.56
CA ALA A 131 20.40 0.67 -8.00
C ALA A 131 19.09 0.11 -8.59
N THR A 132 19.01 -1.19 -8.77
CA THR A 132 17.76 -1.86 -9.16
C THR A 132 16.72 -1.70 -8.06
N ALA A 133 15.50 -1.33 -8.45
CA ALA A 133 14.35 -1.29 -7.55
C ALA A 133 13.72 -2.69 -7.43
N ASP A 134 13.14 -2.98 -6.27
CA ASP A 134 12.41 -4.23 -6.06
C ASP A 134 11.13 -4.23 -6.91
N ALA A 135 10.99 -5.26 -7.75
CA ALA A 135 9.89 -5.34 -8.71
C ALA A 135 8.51 -5.44 -8.03
N GLU A 136 8.43 -6.05 -6.85
CA GLU A 136 7.20 -6.15 -6.08
C GLU A 136 6.87 -4.82 -5.41
N LEU A 137 7.85 -4.15 -4.79
CA LEU A 137 7.63 -2.81 -4.23
C LEU A 137 7.17 -1.80 -5.30
N MET A 138 7.73 -1.88 -6.51
CA MET A 138 7.31 -1.01 -7.62
C MET A 138 5.88 -1.28 -8.08
N ARG A 139 5.48 -2.56 -8.15
CA ARG A 139 4.10 -2.94 -8.49
C ARG A 139 3.15 -2.44 -7.42
N ASP A 140 3.48 -2.63 -6.15
CA ASP A 140 2.65 -2.25 -5.01
C ASP A 140 2.54 -0.72 -4.88
N LEU A 141 3.62 0.03 -5.18
CA LEU A 141 3.61 1.49 -5.25
C LEU A 141 2.64 2.00 -6.33
N LEU A 142 2.74 1.48 -7.56
CA LEU A 142 1.84 1.86 -8.65
C LEU A 142 0.39 1.48 -8.35
N GLY A 143 0.17 0.31 -7.72
CA GLY A 143 -1.13 -0.11 -7.22
C GLY A 143 -1.69 0.87 -6.18
N THR A 144 -0.87 1.27 -5.21
CA THR A 144 -1.24 2.26 -4.18
C THR A 144 -1.72 3.58 -4.79
N PHE A 145 -1.02 4.10 -5.80
CA PHE A 145 -1.47 5.31 -6.51
C PHE A 145 -2.80 5.13 -7.24
N HIS A 146 -3.00 3.98 -7.88
CA HIS A 146 -4.22 3.67 -8.63
C HIS A 146 -5.44 3.44 -7.71
N GLU A 147 -5.20 2.87 -6.53
CA GLU A 147 -6.22 2.55 -5.53
C GLU A 147 -6.49 3.71 -4.56
N LEU A 148 -5.71 4.79 -4.61
CA LEU A 148 -5.84 5.93 -3.71
C LEU A 148 -7.23 6.56 -3.83
N ARG A 149 -7.88 6.81 -2.67
CA ARG A 149 -9.23 7.36 -2.59
C ARG A 149 -9.27 8.66 -1.81
N ILE A 150 -10.06 9.60 -2.33
CA ILE A 150 -10.47 10.82 -1.65
C ILE A 150 -11.33 10.41 -0.44
N ALA A 151 -10.86 10.78 0.75
CA ALA A 151 -11.58 10.60 2.00
C ALA A 151 -12.46 11.82 2.33
N GLU A 152 -12.15 12.99 1.76
CA GLU A 152 -12.92 14.22 1.93
C GLU A 152 -12.64 15.20 0.79
N PHE A 153 -13.67 15.88 0.32
CA PHE A 153 -13.56 17.00 -0.61
C PHE A 153 -13.45 18.29 0.21
N ALA A 154 -12.23 18.83 0.36
CA ALA A 154 -11.99 19.95 1.26
C ALA A 154 -12.38 21.30 0.64
N SER A 155 -12.12 21.48 -0.66
CA SER A 155 -12.58 22.64 -1.44
C SER A 155 -12.51 22.37 -2.93
N ASP A 156 -13.49 22.84 -3.69
CA ASP A 156 -13.59 22.63 -5.15
C ASP A 156 -12.85 23.68 -5.98
N ILE A 157 -12.74 24.91 -5.48
CA ILE A 157 -12.06 26.01 -6.17
C ILE A 157 -11.19 26.73 -5.16
N VAL A 158 -9.88 26.48 -5.23
CA VAL A 158 -8.87 27.07 -4.36
C VAL A 158 -8.01 28.04 -5.16
N THR A 159 -7.99 29.30 -4.71
CA THR A 159 -7.11 30.35 -5.25
C THR A 159 -5.87 30.57 -4.39
N ASP A 160 -5.94 30.21 -3.10
CA ASP A 160 -4.82 30.22 -2.17
C ASP A 160 -4.60 28.82 -1.55
N PHE A 161 -3.50 28.19 -1.95
CA PHE A 161 -3.12 26.85 -1.49
C PHE A 161 -2.32 26.86 -0.17
N SER A 162 -2.00 28.04 0.37
CA SER A 162 -1.18 28.19 1.57
C SER A 162 -1.77 27.51 2.81
N PRO A 163 -3.09 27.62 3.11
CA PRO A 163 -3.69 26.98 4.29
C PRO A 163 -3.58 25.45 4.30
N TYR A 164 -3.39 24.86 3.12
CA TYR A 164 -3.32 23.42 2.90
C TYR A 164 -1.87 22.91 2.79
N GLY A 165 -0.86 23.79 2.92
CA GLY A 165 0.54 23.41 2.72
C GLY A 165 0.86 23.01 1.27
N LEU A 166 0.05 23.41 0.29
CA LEU A 166 0.17 22.96 -1.10
C LEU A 166 0.88 23.97 -2.02
N VAL A 167 1.35 25.10 -1.46
CA VAL A 167 2.28 26.02 -2.17
C VAL A 167 3.68 25.40 -2.26
N LYS A 168 4.13 24.79 -1.16
CA LYS A 168 5.36 23.99 -1.09
C LYS A 168 4.99 22.65 -0.43
N PRO A 169 4.52 21.67 -1.22
CA PRO A 169 4.09 20.40 -0.68
C PRO A 169 5.27 19.69 0.01
N ASP A 170 4.95 18.91 1.05
CA ASP A 170 5.92 18.07 1.77
C ASP A 170 6.48 16.99 0.83
N TYR A 171 5.61 16.43 -0.02
CA TYR A 171 5.98 15.51 -1.09
C TYR A 171 5.20 15.78 -2.37
N GLN A 172 5.87 15.65 -3.50
CA GLN A 172 5.29 15.71 -4.83
C GLN A 172 5.73 14.48 -5.62
N TRP A 173 4.74 13.74 -6.12
CA TRP A 173 4.92 12.56 -6.96
C TRP A 173 4.42 12.86 -8.36
N ILE A 174 5.28 12.69 -9.37
CA ILE A 174 4.96 12.95 -10.76
C ILE A 174 5.19 11.65 -11.55
N LEU A 175 4.12 11.04 -12.03
CA LEU A 175 4.15 9.81 -12.81
C LEU A 175 4.12 10.18 -14.29
N ARG A 176 5.14 9.74 -15.03
CA ARG A 176 5.31 9.99 -16.45
C ARG A 176 5.28 8.70 -17.26
N GLY A 177 4.87 8.82 -18.51
CA GLY A 177 4.74 7.67 -19.38
C GLY A 177 4.41 7.98 -20.81
N THR A 178 4.07 6.93 -21.55
CA THR A 178 3.68 7.01 -22.95
C THR A 178 2.16 6.92 -23.08
N VAL A 179 1.55 7.85 -23.81
CA VAL A 179 0.11 7.82 -24.13
C VAL A 179 -0.09 7.12 -25.47
N THR A 180 -0.51 5.86 -25.46
CA THR A 180 -0.65 5.02 -26.66
C THR A 180 -1.81 5.44 -27.57
N ASN A 181 -2.75 6.24 -27.06
CA ASN A 181 -3.91 6.75 -27.83
C ASN A 181 -3.65 8.13 -28.47
N ALA A 182 -2.44 8.69 -28.34
CA ALA A 182 -2.06 9.92 -29.03
C ALA A 182 -1.62 9.60 -30.46
N VAL A 183 -2.01 10.45 -31.42
CA VAL A 183 -1.75 10.31 -32.87
C VAL A 183 -0.26 10.11 -33.22
N THR A 184 0.65 10.46 -32.30
CA THR A 184 2.11 10.34 -32.48
C THR A 184 2.85 9.65 -31.32
N GLY A 185 2.16 8.98 -30.39
CA GLY A 185 2.81 8.32 -29.25
C GLY A 185 3.73 9.26 -28.46
N VAL A 186 3.15 10.26 -27.79
CA VAL A 186 3.92 11.21 -26.98
C VAL A 186 4.55 10.47 -25.79
N THR A 187 5.88 10.52 -25.71
CA THR A 187 6.66 10.01 -24.58
C THR A 187 6.88 11.11 -23.54
N ASN A 188 7.04 10.73 -22.26
CA ASN A 188 7.25 11.63 -21.11
C ASN A 188 6.06 12.54 -20.72
N ASP A 189 4.82 12.19 -21.10
CA ASP A 189 3.64 12.94 -20.63
C ASP A 189 3.42 12.71 -19.13
N VAL A 190 2.90 13.72 -18.42
CA VAL A 190 2.49 13.58 -17.02
C VAL A 190 1.15 12.84 -17.01
N LEU A 191 1.20 11.55 -16.67
CA LEU A 191 0.02 10.70 -16.56
C LEU A 191 -0.77 10.99 -15.28
N ALA A 192 -0.06 11.24 -14.18
CA ALA A 192 -0.64 11.61 -12.91
C ALA A 192 0.34 12.44 -12.09
N GLN A 193 -0.19 13.32 -11.23
CA GLN A 193 0.59 14.04 -10.24
C GLN A 193 -0.18 14.11 -8.92
N LEU A 194 0.54 13.89 -7.83
CA LEU A 194 0.03 13.98 -6.47
C LEU A 194 0.94 14.89 -5.64
N ASP A 195 0.40 16.01 -5.18
CA ASP A 195 1.03 16.90 -4.21
C ASP A 195 0.43 16.60 -2.81
N LEU A 196 1.29 16.36 -1.82
CA LEU A 196 0.91 16.16 -0.41
C LEU A 196 1.28 17.41 0.39
N GLY A 197 0.28 18.00 1.02
CA GLY A 197 0.42 19.16 1.90
C GLY A 197 0.39 18.77 3.38
N ASN A 198 -0.07 19.69 4.22
CA ASN A 198 -0.06 19.50 5.67
C ASN A 198 -1.06 18.43 6.14
N VAL A 199 -0.72 17.81 7.27
CA VAL A 199 -1.58 16.89 8.01
C VAL A 199 -2.68 17.67 8.74
N ALA A 200 -3.92 17.20 8.63
CA ALA A 200 -5.11 17.74 9.30
C ALA A 200 -5.81 16.60 10.04
N GLY A 201 -5.44 16.38 11.31
CA GLY A 201 -5.94 15.26 12.11
C GLY A 201 -5.41 13.91 11.62
N ASP A 202 -6.32 13.01 11.26
CA ASP A 202 -6.02 11.69 10.69
C ASP A 202 -5.97 11.68 9.15
N LYS A 203 -5.95 12.87 8.53
CA LYS A 203 -5.94 13.04 7.07
C LYS A 203 -4.81 13.95 6.61
N VAL A 204 -4.50 13.90 5.31
CA VAL A 204 -3.49 14.74 4.65
C VAL A 204 -4.14 15.49 3.51
N ASN A 205 -3.91 16.80 3.43
CA ASN A 205 -4.39 17.59 2.29
C ASN A 205 -3.60 17.22 1.04
N VAL A 206 -4.29 17.03 -0.08
CA VAL A 206 -3.69 16.66 -1.35
C VAL A 206 -4.33 17.41 -2.50
N ARG A 207 -3.59 17.53 -3.61
CA ARG A 207 -4.17 17.92 -4.89
C ARG A 207 -3.50 17.20 -6.05
N SER A 208 -4.20 17.13 -7.16
CA SER A 208 -3.55 16.95 -8.46
C SER A 208 -3.22 18.33 -9.03
N ALA A 209 -2.00 18.57 -9.49
CA ALA A 209 -1.61 19.90 -9.97
C ALA A 209 -2.34 20.37 -11.25
N ARG A 210 -3.11 19.50 -11.89
CA ARG A 210 -3.99 19.85 -13.01
C ARG A 210 -5.36 20.37 -12.58
N GLU A 211 -5.63 20.43 -11.26
CA GLU A 211 -6.92 20.79 -10.69
C GLU A 211 -6.80 21.97 -9.72
N LEU A 212 -7.89 22.72 -9.57
CA LEU A 212 -8.01 23.81 -8.59
C LEU A 212 -8.60 23.32 -7.25
N SER A 213 -8.91 22.03 -7.14
CA SER A 213 -9.50 21.42 -5.96
C SER A 213 -8.45 21.01 -4.94
N VAL A 214 -8.85 20.95 -3.67
CA VAL A 214 -8.10 20.30 -2.60
C VAL A 214 -8.94 19.19 -2.01
N TYR A 215 -8.33 18.03 -1.89
CA TYR A 215 -8.92 16.84 -1.30
C TYR A 215 -8.17 16.45 -0.03
N ARG A 216 -8.68 15.49 0.70
CA ARG A 216 -7.95 14.83 1.79
C ARG A 216 -7.95 13.33 1.59
N ILE A 217 -6.79 12.71 1.81
CA ILE A 217 -6.64 11.25 1.93
C ILE A 217 -6.37 10.88 3.38
N ARG A 218 -6.57 9.61 3.74
CA ARG A 218 -6.24 9.12 5.08
C ARG A 218 -4.72 9.18 5.29
N LEU A 219 -4.29 9.53 6.49
CA LEU A 219 -2.87 9.57 6.86
C LEU A 219 -2.20 8.21 6.65
N GLY A 220 -2.88 7.12 6.97
CA GLY A 220 -2.37 5.76 6.74
C GLY A 220 -2.16 5.42 5.26
N ASP A 221 -2.89 6.05 4.33
CA ASP A 221 -2.65 5.86 2.90
C ASP A 221 -1.45 6.70 2.43
N ALA A 222 -1.30 7.92 2.94
CA ALA A 222 -0.12 8.75 2.68
C ALA A 222 1.18 8.08 3.19
N GLN A 223 1.14 7.44 4.36
CA GLN A 223 2.28 6.75 4.98
C GLN A 223 2.73 5.49 4.23
N LYS A 224 1.92 4.96 3.30
CA LYS A 224 2.34 3.85 2.42
C LYS A 224 3.28 4.30 1.31
N LEU A 225 3.34 5.60 1.02
CA LEU A 225 4.20 6.16 -0.01
C LEU A 225 5.64 6.27 0.51
N PRO A 226 6.64 5.65 -0.15
CA PRO A 226 8.02 5.72 0.30
C PRO A 226 8.59 7.13 0.19
N ASP A 227 9.00 7.68 1.32
CA ASP A 227 9.61 9.01 1.48
C ASP A 227 11.10 9.05 1.12
N GLU A 228 11.74 7.89 0.98
CA GLU A 228 13.16 7.74 0.73
C GLU A 228 13.47 6.72 -0.38
N SER A 229 14.46 7.02 -1.21
CA SER A 229 14.78 6.25 -2.41
C SER A 229 15.22 4.81 -2.11
N TRP A 230 15.94 4.62 -1.00
CA TRP A 230 16.49 3.32 -0.61
C TRP A 230 15.43 2.31 -0.18
N LYS A 231 14.25 2.76 0.25
CA LYS A 231 13.12 1.87 0.62
C LYS A 231 12.60 1.08 -0.57
N LEU A 232 12.82 1.57 -1.79
CA LEU A 232 12.41 0.92 -3.05
C LEU A 232 13.49 0.06 -3.68
N ARG A 233 14.73 0.05 -3.16
CA ARG A 233 15.81 -0.79 -3.69
C ARG A 233 15.48 -2.28 -3.54
N ASP A 234 16.04 -3.09 -4.45
CA ASP A 234 15.96 -4.56 -4.39
C ASP A 234 16.21 -5.04 -2.96
N ARG A 235 15.26 -5.83 -2.43
CA ARG A 235 15.33 -6.36 -1.06
C ARG A 235 16.34 -7.49 -0.91
N ARG A 236 17.08 -7.87 -1.95
CA ARG A 236 18.19 -8.83 -1.86
C ARG A 236 19.26 -8.36 -0.89
N VAL A 237 19.40 -9.06 0.24
CA VAL A 237 20.40 -8.76 1.29
C VAL A 237 21.71 -9.48 1.00
N TRP A 238 21.65 -10.80 0.82
CA TRP A 238 22.83 -11.64 0.58
C TRP A 238 22.65 -12.50 -0.66
N SER A 239 23.76 -12.79 -1.34
CA SER A 239 23.81 -13.73 -2.45
C SER A 239 25.09 -14.55 -2.42
N PHE A 240 24.97 -15.82 -2.04
CA PHE A 240 26.07 -16.80 -2.03
C PHE A 240 25.52 -18.23 -2.16
N GLU A 241 26.38 -19.15 -2.56
CA GLU A 241 26.13 -20.59 -2.58
C GLU A 241 26.68 -21.26 -1.32
N THR A 242 26.05 -22.33 -0.84
CA THR A 242 26.46 -22.95 0.44
C THR A 242 27.89 -23.50 0.40
N ASN A 243 28.39 -23.89 -0.78
CA ASN A 243 29.79 -24.30 -0.99
C ASN A 243 30.83 -23.20 -0.81
N GLU A 244 30.42 -21.94 -0.84
CA GLU A 244 31.29 -20.80 -0.58
C GLU A 244 31.51 -20.59 0.93
N VAL A 245 30.66 -21.15 1.80
CA VAL A 245 30.75 -20.98 3.26
C VAL A 245 31.85 -21.87 3.85
N LEU A 246 32.91 -21.23 4.38
CA LEU A 246 34.03 -21.92 5.05
C LEU A 246 33.83 -22.03 6.56
N ARG A 247 33.27 -20.98 7.17
CA ARG A 247 33.03 -20.92 8.61
C ARG A 247 31.72 -20.23 8.91
N LEU A 248 31.00 -20.79 9.87
CA LEU A 248 29.82 -20.19 10.48
C LEU A 248 30.15 -19.96 11.95
N THR A 249 29.95 -18.74 12.44
CA THR A 249 30.08 -18.37 13.84
C THR A 249 28.74 -17.87 14.36
N ILE A 250 28.31 -18.41 15.49
CA ILE A 250 27.09 -17.99 16.19
C ILE A 250 27.53 -17.35 17.51
N GLU A 251 27.11 -16.12 17.73
CA GLU A 251 27.28 -15.38 18.98
C GLU A 251 25.88 -15.15 19.58
N GLN A 252 25.66 -15.50 20.85
CA GLN A 252 24.38 -15.35 21.52
C GLN A 252 24.55 -15.39 23.05
N SER A 253 24.03 -14.39 23.77
CA SER A 253 24.07 -14.31 25.24
C SER A 253 25.48 -14.49 25.82
N GLY A 254 26.46 -13.78 25.26
CA GLY A 254 27.87 -13.85 25.65
C GLY A 254 28.59 -15.16 25.30
N ARG A 255 27.91 -16.10 24.62
CA ARG A 255 28.50 -17.36 24.16
C ARG A 255 28.83 -17.28 22.68
N LYS A 256 29.87 -18.00 22.28
CA LYS A 256 30.34 -18.08 20.91
C LYS A 256 30.62 -19.53 20.54
N VAL A 257 30.04 -19.96 19.42
CA VAL A 257 30.25 -21.30 18.88
C VAL A 257 30.59 -21.18 17.40
N GLN A 258 31.54 -22.00 16.92
CA GLN A 258 31.97 -22.00 15.53
C GLN A 258 31.77 -23.38 14.89
N LEU A 259 31.30 -23.38 13.64
CA LEU A 259 31.36 -24.53 12.75
C LEU A 259 32.35 -24.23 11.64
N ARG A 260 33.19 -25.20 11.33
CA ARG A 260 34.06 -25.17 10.16
C ARG A 260 33.60 -26.22 9.17
N ARG A 261 33.66 -25.87 7.89
CA ARG A 261 33.48 -26.81 6.80
C ARG A 261 34.85 -27.35 6.38
N PRO A 262 35.18 -28.63 6.66
CA PRO A 262 36.38 -29.27 6.15
C PRO A 262 36.23 -29.59 4.67
N ALA A 263 37.33 -30.01 4.02
CA ALA A 263 37.36 -30.30 2.59
C ALA A 263 36.44 -31.46 2.15
N ASP A 264 36.01 -32.31 3.08
CA ASP A 264 35.06 -33.41 2.85
C ASP A 264 33.58 -32.95 2.84
N GLY A 265 33.33 -31.66 3.15
CA GLY A 265 32.01 -31.05 3.14
C GLY A 265 31.22 -31.19 4.45
N ASN A 266 31.70 -31.97 5.43
CA ASN A 266 30.94 -32.28 6.66
C ASN A 266 31.24 -31.29 7.78
N TRP A 267 30.24 -30.51 8.20
CA TRP A 267 30.41 -29.53 9.29
C TRP A 267 30.95 -30.13 10.58
N THR A 268 31.96 -29.49 11.15
CA THR A 268 32.53 -29.84 12.46
C THR A 268 32.43 -28.64 13.41
N TRP A 269 31.81 -28.85 14.58
CA TRP A 269 31.79 -27.83 15.64
C TRP A 269 33.18 -27.72 16.28
N THR A 270 33.63 -26.49 16.53
CA THR A 270 34.80 -26.19 17.35
C THR A 270 34.39 -25.29 18.52
N GLY A 271 34.47 -25.83 19.76
CA GLY A 271 34.25 -25.10 21.02
C GLY A 271 32.85 -25.29 21.64
N GLY A 272 32.77 -25.91 22.82
CA GLY A 272 31.55 -25.98 23.65
C GLY A 272 30.60 -27.15 23.36
N VAL A 273 29.62 -27.35 24.28
CA VAL A 273 28.69 -28.50 24.31
C VAL A 273 28.00 -28.68 22.95
N VAL A 274 28.30 -29.81 22.32
CA VAL A 274 27.90 -30.17 20.97
C VAL A 274 26.44 -30.63 21.00
N LYS A 275 25.50 -29.78 20.54
CA LYS A 275 24.29 -30.32 19.92
C LYS A 275 24.75 -31.08 18.67
N PRO A 276 24.28 -32.32 18.41
CA PRO A 276 24.55 -32.98 17.13
C PRO A 276 24.23 -32.00 15.99
N VAL A 277 25.17 -31.74 15.08
CA VAL A 277 24.85 -30.97 13.87
C VAL A 277 23.84 -31.81 13.10
N GLU A 278 22.62 -31.32 12.96
CA GLU A 278 21.77 -31.80 11.88
C GLU A 278 22.26 -31.18 10.59
N ALA A 279 23.29 -31.79 9.98
CA ALA A 279 24.03 -31.24 8.84
C ALA A 279 23.08 -30.79 7.72
N PHE A 280 22.03 -31.57 7.45
CA PHE A 280 21.02 -31.22 6.45
C PHE A 280 20.25 -29.93 6.79
N SER A 281 19.81 -29.76 8.04
CA SER A 281 19.04 -28.56 8.42
C SER A 281 19.92 -27.31 8.42
N THR A 282 21.18 -27.44 8.84
CA THR A 282 22.17 -26.37 8.75
C THR A 282 22.45 -25.97 7.30
N GLU A 283 22.68 -26.92 6.41
CA GLU A 283 22.92 -26.68 4.98
C GLU A 283 21.71 -25.99 4.32
N GLU A 284 20.48 -26.44 4.59
CA GLU A 284 19.26 -25.84 4.08
C GLU A 284 19.05 -24.41 4.61
N THR A 285 19.34 -24.16 5.88
CA THR A 285 19.24 -22.81 6.46
C THR A 285 20.30 -21.88 5.89
N LEU A 286 21.53 -22.36 5.67
CA LEU A 286 22.57 -21.60 4.98
C LEU A 286 22.19 -21.32 3.52
N HIS A 287 21.61 -22.28 2.80
CA HIS A 287 21.12 -22.07 1.44
C HIS A 287 20.10 -20.94 1.37
N ARG A 288 19.11 -20.93 2.28
CA ARG A 288 18.11 -19.86 2.36
C ARG A 288 18.69 -18.51 2.79
N LEU A 289 19.70 -18.49 3.68
CA LEU A 289 20.44 -17.27 4.02
C LEU A 289 21.25 -16.74 2.83
N GLY A 290 21.83 -17.64 2.02
CA GLY A 290 22.44 -17.30 0.73
C GLY A 290 21.43 -16.73 -0.26
N GLN A 291 20.14 -16.91 0.02
CA GLN A 291 19.05 -16.32 -0.72
C GLN A 291 18.28 -15.21 0.02
N LEU A 292 18.85 -14.66 1.09
CA LEU A 292 18.14 -13.72 1.96
C LEU A 292 17.63 -12.49 1.21
N LYS A 293 16.32 -12.27 1.32
CA LYS A 293 15.65 -11.00 1.00
C LYS A 293 15.07 -10.40 2.27
N ALA A 294 15.20 -9.09 2.44
CA ALA A 294 14.49 -8.36 3.47
C ALA A 294 12.97 -8.47 3.25
N ALA A 295 12.19 -8.54 4.32
CA ALA A 295 10.75 -8.35 4.20
C ALA A 295 10.44 -6.87 3.91
N VAL A 296 11.03 -5.98 4.71
CA VAL A 296 10.92 -4.51 4.61
C VAL A 296 12.27 -3.90 4.98
N TRP A 297 12.73 -2.91 4.21
CA TRP A 297 13.85 -2.06 4.63
C TRP A 297 13.39 -1.07 5.70
N THR A 298 14.04 -1.03 6.86
CA THR A 298 13.57 -0.23 8.00
C THR A 298 14.46 0.97 8.32
N ALA A 299 15.77 0.86 8.08
CA ALA A 299 16.69 1.98 8.17
C ALA A 299 18.01 1.71 7.43
N ARG A 300 18.79 2.77 7.19
CA ARG A 300 20.13 2.72 6.59
C ARG A 300 21.06 3.70 7.31
N GLY A 301 22.30 3.31 7.55
CA GLY A 301 23.33 4.14 8.17
C GLY A 301 23.31 4.13 9.69
N VAL A 302 23.49 5.29 10.33
CA VAL A 302 23.56 5.41 11.79
C VAL A 302 22.15 5.56 12.35
N THR A 303 21.65 4.49 12.95
CA THR A 303 20.33 4.43 13.60
C THR A 303 20.52 4.18 15.10
N ASN A 304 19.53 4.56 15.91
CA ASN A 304 19.42 4.16 17.32
C ASN A 304 19.24 2.62 17.42
N ARG A 305 20.35 1.88 17.30
CA ARG A 305 20.39 0.40 17.37
C ARG A 305 19.73 -0.13 18.64
N ALA A 306 19.98 0.53 19.78
CA ALA A 306 19.36 0.16 21.05
C ALA A 306 17.83 0.28 21.00
N GLY A 307 17.30 1.30 20.32
CA GLY A 307 15.86 1.49 20.11
C GLY A 307 15.19 0.41 19.26
N LEU A 308 15.96 -0.34 18.47
CA LEU A 308 15.50 -1.50 17.69
C LEU A 308 15.81 -2.84 18.41
N GLY A 309 16.26 -2.79 19.66
CA GLY A 309 16.53 -3.98 20.48
C GLY A 309 17.86 -4.69 20.19
N PHE A 310 18.78 -4.07 19.43
CA PHE A 310 20.11 -4.65 19.25
C PHE A 310 20.95 -4.49 20.52
N THR A 311 21.55 -5.58 20.99
CA THR A 311 22.42 -5.63 22.17
C THR A 311 23.78 -6.22 21.83
N GLU A 312 24.83 -5.88 22.60
CA GLU A 312 26.18 -6.42 22.41
C GLU A 312 26.23 -7.96 22.45
N ASP A 313 25.47 -8.56 23.37
CA ASP A 313 25.32 -10.02 23.51
C ASP A 313 24.11 -10.61 22.75
N GLY A 314 23.62 -9.88 21.74
CA GLY A 314 22.48 -10.29 20.92
C GLY A 314 22.76 -11.54 20.09
N HIS A 315 21.73 -12.06 19.41
CA HIS A 315 21.93 -13.16 18.47
C HIS A 315 22.59 -12.63 17.19
N LYS A 316 23.78 -13.13 16.88
CA LYS A 316 24.58 -12.74 15.74
C LYS A 316 25.14 -13.96 15.02
N ILE A 317 25.07 -13.90 13.70
CA ILE A 317 25.56 -14.92 12.78
C ILE A 317 26.64 -14.28 11.91
N THR A 318 27.82 -14.89 11.87
CA THR A 318 28.92 -14.46 10.99
C THR A 318 29.30 -15.61 10.07
N LEU A 319 29.30 -15.34 8.77
CA LEU A 319 29.71 -16.27 7.72
C LEU A 319 31.04 -15.80 7.13
N GLU A 320 32.05 -16.67 7.16
CA GLU A 320 33.28 -16.48 6.39
C GLU A 320 33.12 -17.27 5.08
N LEU A 321 33.09 -16.55 3.96
CA LEU A 321 32.92 -17.09 2.62
C LEU A 321 34.25 -17.06 1.85
N SER A 322 34.38 -17.92 0.84
CA SER A 322 35.41 -17.85 -0.19
C SER A 322 34.78 -17.81 -1.58
N ARG A 323 34.78 -16.63 -2.20
CA ARG A 323 34.21 -16.40 -3.53
C ARG A 323 35.33 -16.21 -4.54
N GLY A 324 35.52 -17.19 -5.42
CA GLY A 324 36.63 -17.16 -6.40
C GLY A 324 38.02 -17.02 -5.74
N GLY A 325 38.21 -17.62 -4.55
CA GLY A 325 39.44 -17.56 -3.78
C GLY A 325 39.64 -16.28 -2.94
N LYS A 326 38.69 -15.34 -2.98
CA LYS A 326 38.73 -14.13 -2.14
C LYS A 326 37.88 -14.32 -0.88
N PRO A 327 38.43 -14.07 0.31
CA PRO A 327 37.67 -14.15 1.55
C PRO A 327 36.66 -12.99 1.63
N GLU A 328 35.45 -13.29 2.04
CA GLU A 328 34.37 -12.33 2.31
C GLU A 328 33.76 -12.67 3.67
N THR A 329 33.35 -11.66 4.44
CA THR A 329 32.69 -11.87 5.73
C THR A 329 31.34 -11.19 5.74
N LEU A 330 30.28 -11.98 5.96
CA LEU A 330 28.92 -11.50 6.10
C LEU A 330 28.50 -11.62 7.56
N THR A 331 27.90 -10.56 8.10
CA THR A 331 27.44 -10.52 9.49
C THR A 331 25.97 -10.15 9.52
N LEU A 332 25.17 -10.96 10.20
CA LEU A 332 23.76 -10.73 10.47
C LEU A 332 23.55 -10.65 11.97
N GLU A 333 23.01 -9.54 12.43
CA GLU A 333 22.62 -9.33 13.82
C GLU A 333 21.10 -9.25 13.92
N PHE A 334 20.53 -9.70 15.03
CA PHE A 334 19.09 -9.61 15.29
C PHE A 334 18.80 -8.66 16.47
N GLY A 335 17.73 -7.88 16.33
CA GLY A 335 17.16 -7.03 17.37
C GLY A 335 15.81 -7.56 17.86
N ASP A 336 14.99 -6.67 18.41
CA ASP A 336 13.64 -6.97 18.88
C ASP A 336 12.66 -7.17 17.71
N LYS A 337 11.40 -7.51 18.03
CA LYS A 337 10.33 -7.61 17.05
C LYS A 337 9.79 -6.23 16.67
N ALA A 338 9.66 -5.99 15.37
CA ALA A 338 8.91 -4.88 14.81
C ALA A 338 7.41 -4.98 15.15
N PRO A 339 6.63 -3.90 14.96
CA PRO A 339 5.17 -3.94 15.10
C PRO A 339 4.48 -4.99 14.21
N SER A 340 5.09 -5.36 13.08
CA SER A 340 4.66 -6.46 12.21
C SER A 340 4.89 -7.86 12.81
N HIS A 341 5.54 -7.94 13.97
CA HIS A 341 6.05 -9.13 14.63
C HIS A 341 7.27 -9.80 13.96
N TYR A 342 7.78 -9.24 12.87
CA TYR A 342 9.02 -9.71 12.25
C TYR A 342 10.21 -9.20 13.08
N PRO A 343 11.27 -9.99 13.30
CA PRO A 343 12.44 -9.48 14.03
C PRO A 343 13.19 -8.48 13.16
N TYR A 344 13.65 -7.40 13.78
CA TYR A 344 14.64 -6.53 13.16
C TYR A 344 15.96 -7.31 12.97
N ALA A 345 16.61 -7.07 11.85
CA ALA A 345 17.94 -7.57 11.57
C ALA A 345 18.82 -6.49 10.95
N SER A 346 20.13 -6.67 11.06
CA SER A 346 21.12 -5.75 10.49
C SER A 346 22.27 -6.49 9.84
N THR A 347 22.74 -5.98 8.70
CA THR A 347 23.99 -6.39 8.03
C THR A 347 24.67 -5.16 7.46
N LEU A 348 25.95 -5.30 7.07
CA LEU A 348 26.61 -4.33 6.21
C LEU A 348 26.29 -4.62 4.73
N ILE A 349 25.96 -3.59 3.97
CA ILE A 349 25.88 -3.60 2.50
C ILE A 349 26.70 -2.41 2.01
N GLU A 350 27.72 -2.66 1.17
CA GLU A 350 28.64 -1.62 0.67
C GLU A 350 29.27 -0.80 1.82
N GLY A 351 29.62 -1.47 2.93
CA GLY A 351 30.20 -0.84 4.12
C GLY A 351 29.23 0.01 4.95
N THR A 352 27.97 0.13 4.53
CA THR A 352 26.93 0.85 5.27
C THR A 352 26.08 -0.14 6.07
N PRO A 353 25.72 0.13 7.33
CA PRO A 353 24.72 -0.67 8.04
C PRO A 353 23.34 -0.51 7.41
N TRP A 354 22.68 -1.62 7.16
CA TRP A 354 21.28 -1.67 6.76
C TRP A 354 20.50 -2.40 7.84
N PHE A 355 19.28 -1.93 8.08
CA PHE A 355 18.32 -2.51 9.00
C PHE A 355 17.07 -2.91 8.22
N PHE A 356 16.52 -4.05 8.56
CA PHE A 356 15.37 -4.60 7.87
C PHE A 356 14.56 -5.51 8.77
N GLU A 357 13.29 -5.73 8.42
CA GLU A 357 12.50 -6.81 8.97
C GLU A 357 12.92 -8.13 8.31
N PHE A 358 13.36 -9.08 9.12
CA PHE A 358 13.84 -10.37 8.64
C PHE A 358 12.64 -11.33 8.39
N PRO A 359 12.60 -12.08 7.28
CA PRO A 359 11.46 -12.95 6.97
C PRO A 359 11.19 -14.00 8.05
N LEU A 360 9.96 -14.03 8.55
CA LEU A 360 9.58 -14.84 9.71
C LEU A 360 9.82 -16.34 9.51
N GLU A 361 9.50 -16.88 8.33
CA GLU A 361 9.73 -18.29 8.00
C GLU A 361 11.21 -18.68 8.08
N LEU A 362 12.10 -17.81 7.59
CA LEU A 362 13.54 -18.04 7.66
C LEU A 362 14.04 -17.84 9.10
N TYR A 363 13.44 -16.92 9.85
CA TYR A 363 13.84 -16.67 11.23
C TYR A 363 13.60 -17.90 12.12
N PHE A 364 12.47 -18.61 11.95
CA PHE A 364 12.22 -19.84 12.69
C PHE A 364 13.27 -20.93 12.42
N ARG A 365 13.77 -21.01 11.17
CA ARG A 365 14.87 -21.94 10.82
C ARG A 365 16.18 -21.51 11.47
N VAL A 366 16.50 -20.22 11.43
CA VAL A 366 17.64 -19.64 12.14
C VAL A 366 17.57 -19.96 13.64
N LEU A 367 16.41 -19.79 14.26
CA LEU A 367 16.23 -20.11 15.68
C LEU A 367 16.39 -21.60 15.98
N ARG A 368 15.93 -22.48 15.09
CA ARG A 368 16.03 -23.94 15.25
C ARG A 368 17.45 -24.47 15.06
N ASP A 369 18.14 -23.97 14.03
CA ASP A 369 19.38 -24.55 13.51
C ASP A 369 20.63 -23.77 13.92
N LEU A 370 20.52 -22.44 14.07
CA LEU A 370 21.65 -21.53 14.24
C LEU A 370 21.61 -20.77 15.58
N THR A 371 21.19 -21.44 16.65
CA THR A 371 21.19 -20.90 18.03
C THR A 371 22.02 -21.74 18.98
N ILE A 372 22.46 -21.12 20.08
CA ILE A 372 23.18 -21.80 21.15
C ILE A 372 22.15 -22.30 22.17
N VAL A 373 21.81 -23.59 22.13
CA VAL A 373 20.88 -24.20 23.08
C VAL A 373 21.53 -24.22 24.48
N ARG A 374 20.81 -23.80 25.52
CA ARG A 374 21.24 -24.04 26.91
C ARG A 374 21.28 -25.56 27.14
N PRO A 375 22.34 -26.13 27.73
CA PRO A 375 22.26 -27.52 28.18
C PRO A 375 21.04 -27.65 29.08
N GLN A 376 20.13 -28.57 28.76
CA GLN A 376 19.11 -28.94 29.74
C GLN A 376 19.86 -29.48 30.95
N GLY A 377 19.69 -28.83 32.10
CA GLY A 377 20.29 -29.27 33.35
C GLY A 377 19.84 -30.71 33.63
N PHE A 378 20.81 -31.57 33.91
CA PHE A 378 20.59 -32.86 34.56
C PHE A 378 20.14 -32.67 36.00
#